data_AF-A5AX61-F1
#
_entry.id   AF-A5AX61-F1
#
_cell.length_a   1.000
_cell.length_b   1.000
_cell.length_c   1.000
_cell.angle_alpha   90.00
_cell.angle_beta   90.00
_cell.angle_gamma   90.00
#
_symmetry.space_group_name_H-M   'P 1'
#
loop_
_entity.id
_entity.type
_entity.pdbx_description
1 polymer ?
#
loop_
_entity_poly.entity_id
_entity_poly.type
_entity_poly.pdbx_seq_one_letter_code
_entity_poly.pdbx_strand_id
1 'polypeptide(L)'
;MANMLGKSLQAGDAIFTRVSHTVYLAARGIVLGGNGLKGRQLAEAALRRIGASLLTENVVEAAEVLIVVTTVSSSVHGAWYEELVKNL
;
A
#
# COMPACT_ATOMS: atom_id res chain seq x y z
N MET A 1 -21.73 20.20 -4.69
CA MET A 1 -20.70 19.38 -4.00
C MET A 1 -20.53 18.01 -4.65
N ALA A 2 -21.62 17.29 -4.98
CA ALA A 2 -21.56 16.00 -5.67
C ALA A 2 -20.67 16.00 -6.93
N ASN A 3 -20.75 17.03 -7.79
CA ASN A 3 -19.89 17.16 -8.97
C ASN A 3 -18.40 17.35 -8.65
N MET A 4 -18.05 18.03 -7.55
CA MET A 4 -16.64 18.20 -7.15
C MET A 4 -16.10 16.92 -6.53
N LEU A 5 -16.89 16.23 -5.70
CA LEU A 5 -16.53 14.92 -5.16
C LEU A 5 -16.32 13.91 -6.28
N GLY A 6 -17.28 13.81 -7.21
CA GLY A 6 -17.17 12.92 -8.36
C GLY A 6 -15.91 13.18 -9.19
N LYS A 7 -15.58 14.45 -9.49
CA LYS A 7 -14.33 14.82 -10.19
C LYS A 7 -13.08 14.45 -9.39
N SER A 8 -13.07 14.72 -8.09
CA SER A 8 -11.92 14.42 -7.22
C SER A 8 -11.61 12.92 -7.06
N LEU A 9 -12.55 12.05 -7.47
CA LEU A 9 -12.39 10.61 -7.47
C LEU A 9 -11.90 10.06 -8.83
N GLN A 10 -11.84 10.88 -9.87
CA GLN A 10 -11.40 10.44 -11.20
C GLN A 10 -9.88 10.29 -11.25
N ALA A 11 -9.41 9.27 -11.97
CA ALA A 11 -7.99 9.09 -12.24
C ALA A 11 -7.43 10.32 -12.98
N GLY A 12 -6.26 10.79 -12.54
CA GLY A 12 -5.63 12.00 -13.06
C GLY A 12 -6.03 13.29 -12.34
N ASP A 13 -7.07 13.28 -11.50
CA ASP A 13 -7.32 14.40 -10.60
C ASP A 13 -6.21 14.52 -9.55
N ALA A 14 -5.85 15.75 -9.18
CA ALA A 14 -4.78 16.01 -8.23
C ALA A 14 -5.09 15.48 -6.82
N ILE A 15 -6.36 15.51 -6.40
CA ILE A 15 -6.80 14.97 -5.11
C ILE A 15 -6.72 13.45 -5.15
N PHE A 16 -7.28 12.81 -6.19
CA PHE A 16 -7.20 11.37 -6.36
C PHE A 16 -5.74 10.89 -6.34
N THR A 17 -4.88 11.54 -7.12
CA THR A 17 -3.45 11.19 -7.23
C THR A 17 -2.75 11.33 -5.87
N ARG A 18 -3.01 12.42 -5.14
CA ARG A 18 -2.43 12.63 -3.81
C ARG A 18 -2.88 11.56 -2.82
N VAL A 19 -4.18 11.29 -2.74
CA VAL A 19 -4.75 10.32 -1.78
C VAL A 19 -4.29 8.90 -2.11
N SER A 20 -4.42 8.48 -3.37
CA SER A 20 -4.00 7.13 -3.80
C SER A 20 -2.50 6.90 -3.59
N HIS A 21 -1.65 7.89 -3.89
CA HIS A 21 -0.22 7.80 -3.63
C HIS A 21 0.08 7.69 -2.12
N THR A 22 -0.62 8.43 -1.27
CA THR A 22 -0.46 8.31 0.19
C THR A 22 -0.89 6.93 0.70
N VAL A 23 -2.01 6.39 0.22
CA VAL A 23 -2.47 5.03 0.56
C VAL A 23 -1.48 3.98 0.06
N TYR A 24 -0.95 4.15 -1.15
CA TYR A 24 0.10 3.28 -1.71
C TYR A 24 1.35 3.26 -0.82
N LEU A 25 1.84 4.43 -0.38
CA LEU A 25 2.99 4.50 0.52
C LEU A 25 2.71 3.85 1.88
N ALA A 26 1.49 4.01 2.40
CA ALA A 26 1.09 3.39 3.65
C ALA A 26 1.09 1.86 3.53
N ALA A 27 0.40 1.31 2.51
CA ALA A 27 0.37 -0.12 2.25
C ALA A 27 1.78 -0.69 2.00
N ARG A 28 2.62 0.01 1.24
CA ARG A 28 4.03 -0.36 0.99
C ARG A 28 4.84 -0.40 2.28
N GLY A 29 4.61 0.54 3.20
CA GLY A 29 5.23 0.56 4.52
C GLY A 29 4.91 -0.69 5.34
N ILE A 30 3.70 -1.23 5.21
CA ILE A 30 3.26 -2.45 5.90
C ILE A 30 3.84 -3.69 5.23
N VAL A 31 3.75 -3.78 3.90
CA VAL A 31 4.29 -4.93 3.15
C VAL A 31 5.80 -5.09 3.38
N LEU A 32 6.57 -3.98 3.37
CA LEU A 32 8.02 -4.02 3.57
C LEU A 32 8.44 -4.00 5.05
N GLY A 33 7.63 -3.40 5.92
CA GLY A 33 7.90 -3.29 7.36
C GLY A 33 7.30 -4.41 8.21
N GLY A 34 6.50 -5.30 7.61
CA GLY A 34 5.68 -6.30 8.28
C GLY A 34 4.40 -5.72 8.89
N ASN A 35 3.49 -6.59 9.34
CA ASN A 35 2.24 -6.21 10.00
C ASN A 35 2.40 -5.87 11.51
N GLY A 36 3.62 -5.87 12.03
CA GLY A 36 3.93 -5.46 13.40
C GLY A 36 4.00 -3.94 13.59
N LEU A 37 4.50 -3.52 14.77
CA LEU A 37 4.58 -2.11 15.17
C LEU A 37 5.26 -1.21 14.14
N LYS A 38 6.34 -1.68 13.51
CA LYS A 38 7.12 -0.90 12.54
C LYS A 38 6.34 -0.56 11.28
N GLY A 39 5.71 -1.54 10.63
CA GLY A 39 4.91 -1.28 9.42
C GLY A 39 3.70 -0.41 9.72
N ARG A 40 3.06 -0.61 10.88
CA ARG A 40 1.96 0.24 11.34
C ARG A 40 2.38 1.70 11.52
N GLN A 41 3.53 1.95 12.15
CA GLN A 41 4.07 3.32 12.30
C GLN A 41 4.38 3.97 10.94
N LEU A 42 4.91 3.21 9.98
CA LEU A 42 5.16 3.70 8.62
C LEU A 42 3.85 4.06 7.90
N ALA A 43 2.81 3.23 8.04
CA ALA A 43 1.49 3.49 7.48
C ALA A 43 0.84 4.73 8.09
N GLU A 44 0.84 4.84 9.42
CA GLU A 44 0.29 5.98 10.13
C GLU A 44 1.01 7.28 9.74
N ALA A 45 2.34 7.26 9.67
CA ALA A 45 3.14 8.42 9.26
C ALA A 45 2.80 8.89 7.84
N ALA A 46 2.56 7.95 6.91
CA ALA A 46 2.13 8.29 5.56
C ALA A 46 0.73 8.92 5.56
N LEU A 47 -0.25 8.28 6.20
CA LEU A 47 -1.65 8.74 6.23
C LEU A 47 -1.85 10.07 6.97
N ARG A 48 -1.02 10.34 8.00
CA ARG A 48 -1.05 11.60 8.75
C ARG A 48 -0.87 12.83 7.84
N ARG A 49 -0.16 12.70 6.71
CA ARG A 49 0.07 13.79 5.73
C ARG A 49 -1.20 14.30 5.03
N ILE A 50 -2.29 13.54 5.10
CA ILE A 50 -3.60 13.91 4.58
C ILE A 50 -4.69 13.90 5.67
N GLY A 51 -4.29 13.81 6.95
CA GLY A 51 -5.23 13.73 8.07
C GLY A 51 -6.00 12.41 8.19
N ALA A 52 -5.50 11.34 7.56
CA ALA A 52 -6.20 10.05 7.47
C ALA A 52 -5.64 8.97 8.42
N SER A 53 -4.94 9.34 9.49
CA SER A 53 -4.30 8.38 10.40
C SER A 53 -5.29 7.39 11.05
N LEU A 54 -6.56 7.78 11.18
CA LEU A 54 -7.64 6.90 11.67
C LEU A 54 -7.92 5.69 10.75
N LEU A 55 -7.49 5.75 9.48
CA LEU A 55 -7.66 4.65 8.50
C LEU A 55 -6.48 3.67 8.51
N THR A 56 -5.53 3.80 9.45
CA THR A 56 -4.34 2.94 9.48
C THR A 56 -4.70 1.46 9.55
N GLU A 57 -5.67 1.08 10.38
CA GLU A 57 -6.09 -0.32 10.53
C GLU A 57 -6.70 -0.88 9.24
N ASN A 58 -7.52 -0.09 8.55
CA ASN A 58 -8.09 -0.51 7.26
C ASN A 58 -6.98 -0.78 6.22
N VAL A 59 -5.90 0.00 6.25
CA VAL A 59 -4.76 -0.23 5.35
C VAL A 59 -3.93 -1.44 5.79
N VAL A 60 -3.80 -1.69 7.11
CA VAL A 60 -3.16 -2.90 7.64
C VAL A 60 -3.90 -4.15 7.18
N GLU A 61 -5.21 -4.23 7.40
CA GLU A 61 -6.03 -5.36 6.99
C GLU A 61 -5.92 -5.64 5.48
N ALA A 62 -5.95 -4.60 4.65
CA ALA A 62 -5.77 -4.75 3.21
C ALA A 62 -4.36 -5.21 2.82
N ALA A 63 -3.32 -4.70 3.49
CA ALA A 63 -1.94 -5.06 3.22
C ALA A 63 -1.57 -6.48 3.69
N GLU A 64 -2.25 -7.02 4.71
CA GLU A 64 -2.05 -8.40 5.15
C GLU A 64 -2.36 -9.41 4.04
N VAL A 65 -3.39 -9.17 3.23
CA VAL A 65 -3.68 -9.98 2.04
C VAL A 65 -2.48 -9.98 1.08
N LEU A 66 -1.85 -8.82 0.87
CA LEU A 66 -0.67 -8.71 0.01
C LEU A 66 0.56 -9.42 0.60
N ILE A 67 0.72 -9.40 1.92
CA ILE A 67 1.78 -10.14 2.61
C ILE A 67 1.60 -11.64 2.39
N VAL A 68 0.38 -12.16 2.52
CA VAL A 68 0.08 -13.58 2.24
C VAL A 68 0.40 -13.92 0.80
N VAL A 69 -0.08 -13.12 -0.17
CA VAL A 69 0.20 -13.32 -1.60
C VAL A 69 1.69 -13.35 -1.87
N THR A 70 2.45 -12.40 -1.30
CA THR A 70 3.91 -12.30 -1.49
C THR A 70 4.63 -13.50 -0.89
N THR A 71 4.21 -13.95 0.30
CA THR A 71 4.79 -15.11 1.00
C THR A 71 4.58 -16.39 0.21
N VAL A 72 3.35 -16.63 -0.27
CA VAL A 72 3.03 -17.81 -1.08
C VAL A 72 3.75 -17.75 -2.42
N SER A 73 3.72 -16.61 -3.10
CA SER A 73 4.39 -16.45 -4.41
C SER A 73 5.89 -16.69 -4.29
N SER A 74 6.54 -16.16 -3.26
CA SER A 74 7.97 -16.39 -3.01
C SER A 74 8.27 -17.83 -2.65
N SER A 75 7.38 -18.51 -1.91
CA SER A 75 7.58 -19.91 -1.53
C SER A 75 7.44 -20.87 -2.72
N VAL A 76 6.50 -20.59 -3.63
CA VAL A 76 6.22 -21.45 -4.79
C VAL A 76 7.13 -21.13 -5.97
N HIS A 77 7.36 -19.85 -6.24
CA HIS A 77 8.05 -19.38 -7.44
C HIS A 77 9.41 -18.72 -7.16
N GLY A 78 9.87 -18.69 -5.91
CA GLY A 78 11.10 -18.01 -5.49
C GLY A 78 12.32 -18.40 -6.32
N ALA A 79 12.60 -19.70 -6.45
CA ALA A 79 13.73 -20.20 -7.23
C ALA A 79 13.65 -19.79 -8.72
N TRP A 80 12.43 -19.73 -9.28
CA TRP A 80 12.23 -19.27 -10.65
C TRP A 80 12.48 -17.75 -10.78
N TYR A 81 12.01 -16.94 -9.82
CA TYR A 81 12.30 -15.50 -9.80
C TYR A 81 13.80 -15.23 -9.64
N GLU A 82 14.50 -15.97 -8.79
CA GLU A 82 15.95 -15.85 -8.61
C GLU A 82 16.69 -16.12 -9.93
N GLU A 83 16.29 -17.14 -10.68
CA GLU A 83 16.90 -17.45 -11.97
C GLU A 83 16.56 -16.40 -13.02
N LEU A 84 15.32 -15.90 -13.07
CA LEU A 84 14.93 -14.82 -13.98
C LEU A 84 15.79 -13.56 -13.75
N VAL A 85 16.01 -13.18 -12.49
CA VAL A 85 16.77 -11.98 -12.12
C VAL A 85 18.26 -12.08 -12.50
N LYS A 86 18.86 -13.28 -12.46
CA LYS A 86 20.25 -13.47 -12.92
C LYS A 86 20.43 -13.24 -14.42
N ASN A 87 19.36 -13.42 -15.19
CA ASN A 87 19.35 -13.35 -16.65
C ASN A 87 18.88 -11.98 -17.19
N LEU A 88 18.63 -11.01 -16.30
CA LEU A 88 18.36 -9.61 -16.61
C LEU A 88 19.65 -8.79 -16.51
#